data_AF-A0A379U5C1-F1
#
_entry.id   AF-A0A379U5C1-F1
#
_cell.length_a   1.000
_cell.length_b   1.000
_cell.length_c   1.000
_cell.angle_alpha   90.00
_cell.angle_beta   90.00
_cell.angle_gamma   90.00
#
_symmetry.space_group_name_H-M   'P 1'
#
loop_
_entity.id
_entity.type
_entity.pdbx_description
1 polymer ?
#
loop_
_entity_poly.entity_id
_entity_poly.type
_entity_poly.pdbx_seq_one_letter_code
_entity_poly.pdbx_strand_id
1 'polypeptide(L)' 'MRLYDKGVPALKNVVGLPFCDIGFAVQGEHLIVVATEDNLLKGAAAQAVQCANIRFGFAETQSLI' A
#
# COMPACT_ATOMS: atom_id res chain seq x y z
N MET A 1 -4.30 0.62 2.30
CA MET A 1 -3.43 1.80 2.05
C MET A 1 -3.17 2.46 3.38
N ARG A 2 -1.95 2.94 3.64
CA ARG A 2 -1.63 3.73 4.84
C ARG A 2 -1.06 5.08 4.40
N LEU A 3 -1.66 6.17 4.89
CA LEU A 3 -1.22 7.52 4.56
C LEU A 3 -0.33 8.05 5.68
N TYR A 4 0.81 8.62 5.31
CA TYR A 4 1.71 9.30 6.24
C TYR A 4 1.35 10.78 6.28
N ASP A 5 0.90 11.26 7.44
CA ASP A 5 0.58 12.69 7.64
C ASP A 5 1.80 13.59 7.51
N LYS A 6 3.00 13.05 7.82
CA LYS A 6 4.30 13.72 7.67
C LYS A 6 5.39 12.71 7.30
N GLY A 7 6.36 13.18 6.52
CA GLY A 7 7.52 12.39 6.10
C GLY A 7 7.20 11.39 4.99
N VAL A 8 8.14 10.48 4.75
CA VAL A 8 8.04 9.45 3.70
C VAL A 8 8.25 8.05 4.29
N PRO A 9 7.59 7.01 3.74
CA PRO A 9 7.73 5.65 4.25
C PRO A 9 9.12 5.07 3.96
N ALA A 10 9.52 4.10 4.79
CA ALA A 10 10.71 3.28 4.55
C ALA A 10 10.30 1.88 4.09
N LEU A 11 10.92 1.37 3.02
CA LEU A 11 10.55 0.09 2.37
C LEU A 11 10.40 -1.08 3.36
N LYS A 12 11.33 -1.23 4.31
CA LYS A 12 11.30 -2.32 5.29
C LYS A 12 10.01 -2.38 6.14
N ASN A 13 9.26 -1.28 6.24
CA ASN A 13 8.03 -1.21 7.03
C ASN A 13 6.80 -1.78 6.30
N VAL A 14 6.93 -2.14 5.02
CA VAL A 14 5.86 -2.75 4.22
C VAL A 14 6.20 -4.15 3.70
N VAL A 15 7.48 -4.55 3.71
CA VAL A 15 7.90 -5.92 3.37
C VAL A 15 7.13 -6.93 4.22
N GLY A 16 6.50 -7.91 3.58
CA GLY A 16 5.67 -8.92 4.23
C GLY A 16 4.26 -8.46 4.62
N LEU A 17 3.83 -7.26 4.25
CA LEU A 17 2.49 -6.73 4.54
C LEU A 17 1.71 -6.38 3.25
N PRO A 18 0.37 -6.50 3.23
CA PRO A 18 -0.47 -6.23 2.06
C PRO A 18 -0.79 -4.73 1.89
N PHE A 19 0.08 -3.84 2.37
CA PHE A 19 -0.15 -2.40 2.33
C PHE A 19 0.58 -1.76 1.14
N CYS A 20 0.05 -0.61 0.73
CA CYS A 20 0.78 0.41 0.01
C CYS A 20 0.81 1.62 0.95
N ASP A 21 2.02 2.04 1.30
CA ASP A 21 2.28 3.18 2.18
C ASP A 21 2.65 4.38 1.33
N ILE A 22 2.03 5.52 1.58
CA ILE A 22 2.22 6.73 0.79
C ILE A 22 2.55 7.88 1.73
N GLY A 23 3.64 8.58 1.45
CA GLY A 23 4.00 9.86 2.05
C GLY A 23 4.33 10.88 0.97
N PHE A 24 4.28 12.16 1.33
CA PHE A 24 4.52 13.24 0.39
C PHE A 24 5.13 14.47 1.06
N ALA A 25 5.78 15.30 0.25
CA ALA A 25 6.31 16.60 0.66
C ALA A 25 6.12 17.62 -0.46
N VAL A 26 5.87 18.87 -0.09
CA VAL A 26 5.67 20.00 -1.02
C VAL A 26 6.68 21.09 -0.71
N GLN A 27 7.31 21.64 -1.76
CA GLN A 27 8.17 22.81 -1.68
C GLN A 27 7.87 23.74 -2.87
N GLY A 28 7.27 24.90 -2.59
CA GLY A 28 6.79 25.81 -3.64
C GLY A 28 5.72 25.13 -4.50
N GLU A 29 5.96 25.07 -5.81
CA GLU A 29 5.09 24.41 -6.79
C GLU A 29 5.46 22.92 -7.03
N HIS A 30 6.48 22.40 -6.33
CA HIS A 30 6.94 21.02 -6.51
C HIS A 30 6.37 20.09 -5.44
N LEU A 31 5.84 18.94 -5.90
CA LEU A 31 5.35 17.84 -5.08
C LEU A 31 6.22 16.60 -5.29
N ILE A 32 6.69 16.00 -4.20
CA ILE A 32 7.33 14.68 -4.19
C ILE A 32 6.39 13.71 -3.48
N VAL A 33 6.05 12.62 -4.15
CA VAL A 33 5.30 11.50 -3.57
C VAL A 33 6.20 10.27 -3.53
N VAL A 34 6.25 9.61 -2.37
CA VAL A 34 6.96 8.35 -2.19
C VAL A 34 5.93 7.30 -1.80
N ALA A 35 5.87 6.23 -2.58
CA ALA A 35 5.03 5.07 -2.31
C ALA A 35 5.90 3.82 -2.15
N THR A 36 5.57 2.99 -1.17
CA THR A 36 6.22 1.69 -0.96
C THR A 36 5.18 0.59 -0.80
N GLU A 37 5.46 -0.55 -1.40
CA GLU A 37 4.71 -1.79 -1.24
C GLU A 37 5.67 -2.99 -1.20
N ASP A 38 5.20 -4.12 -0.68
CA ASP A 38 5.83 -5.40 -0.98
C ASP A 38 5.42 -5.83 -2.40
N ASN A 39 6.42 -6.04 -3.27
CA ASN A 39 6.21 -6.30 -4.68
C ASN A 39 5.56 -7.66 -4.98
N LEU A 40 5.64 -8.62 -4.05
CA LEU A 40 4.98 -9.93 -4.19
C LEU A 40 3.60 -9.95 -3.52
N LEU A 41 3.36 -9.09 -2.53
CA LEU A 41 2.07 -8.96 -1.88
C LEU A 41 1.21 -7.90 -2.58
N LYS A 42 1.25 -6.65 -2.13
CA LYS A 42 0.36 -5.62 -2.67
C LYS A 42 0.67 -5.32 -4.14
N GLY A 43 1.92 -5.53 -4.60
CA GLY A 43 2.27 -5.44 -6.02
C GLY A 43 1.84 -6.64 -6.87
N ALA A 44 1.38 -7.75 -6.26
CA ALA A 44 0.94 -8.95 -6.99
C ALA A 44 -0.11 -9.77 -6.23
N ALA A 45 0.30 -10.75 -5.42
CA ALA A 45 -0.58 -11.81 -4.93
C ALA A 45 -1.67 -11.31 -3.97
N ALA A 46 -1.32 -10.42 -3.03
CA ALA A 46 -2.28 -9.86 -2.09
C ALA A 46 -3.31 -9.00 -2.82
N GLN A 47 -2.92 -8.25 -3.86
CA GLN A 47 -3.87 -7.49 -4.67
C GLN A 47 -4.77 -8.39 -5.51
N ALA A 48 -4.25 -9.49 -6.06
CA ALA A 48 -5.07 -10.48 -6.76
C ALA A 48 -6.13 -11.10 -5.84
N VAL A 49 -5.75 -11.49 -4.62
CA VAL A 49 -6.68 -11.99 -3.61
C VAL A 49 -7.67 -10.91 -3.15
N GLN A 50 -7.22 -9.67 -2.97
CA GLN A 50 -8.11 -8.54 -2.64
C GLN A 50 -9.20 -8.36 -3.72
N CYS A 51 -8.81 -8.39 -4.99
CA CYS A 51 -9.76 -8.34 -6.11
C CYS A 51 -10.71 -9.55 -6.11
N ALA A 52 -10.21 -10.76 -5.80
CA ALA A 52 -11.05 -11.95 -5.66
C ALA A 52 -12.05 -11.80 -4.50
N ASN A 53 -11.61 -11.31 -3.34
CA ASN A 53 -12.48 -11.04 -2.20
C ASN A 53 -13.64 -10.13 -2.58
N ILE A 54 -13.33 -9.01 -3.25
CA ILE A 54 -14.35 -8.08 -3.77
C ILE A 54 -15.27 -8.79 -4.77
N ARG A 55 -14.70 -9.54 -5.72
CA ARG A 55 -15.47 -10.22 -6.78
C ARG A 55 -16.44 -11.26 -6.22
N PHE A 56 -16.08 -11.95 -5.14
CA PHE A 56 -16.87 -13.03 -4.54
C PHE A 56 -17.65 -12.59 -3.29
N GLY A 57 -17.62 -11.31 -2.92
CA GLY A 57 -18.41 -10.76 -1.82
C GLY A 57 -17.86 -11.09 -0.42
N PHE A 58 -16.58 -11.43 -0.32
CA PHE A 58 -15.89 -11.57 0.96
C PHE A 58 -15.43 -10.20 1.49
N ALA A 59 -15.01 -10.15 2.76
CA ALA A 59 -14.39 -8.94 3.29
C ALA A 59 -13.12 -8.62 2.49
N GLU A 60 -12.91 -7.36 2.11
CA GLU A 60 -11.83 -6.95 1.21
C GLU A 60 -10.44 -7.43 1.68
N THR A 61 -10.21 -7.43 2.99
CA THR A 61 -8.93 -7.83 3.62
C THR A 61 -8.91 -9.28 4.11
N GLN A 62 -9.93 -10.09 3.81
CA GLN A 62 -9.97 -11.50 4.20
C GLN A 62 -8.73 -12.24 3.67
N SER A 63 -8.07 -12.99 4.55
CA SER A 63 -6.79 -13.70 4.32
C SER A 63 -5.57 -12.82 4.02
N LEU A 64 -5.66 -11.50 4.17
CA LEU A 64 -4.55 -10.57 3.92
C LEU A 64 -3.97 -10.01 5.21
N ILE A 65 -4.80 -9.84 6.25
CA ILE A 65 -4.45 -9.30 7.57
C ILE A 65 -5.26 -9.97 8.68
#